data_AF-A0A484D3X7-F1
#
_entry.id   AF-A0A484D3X7-F1
#
_cell.length_a   1.000
_cell.length_b   1.000
_cell.length_c   1.000
_cell.angle_alpha   90.00
_cell.angle_beta   90.00
_cell.angle_gamma   90.00
#
_symmetry.space_group_name_H-M   'P 1'
#
loop_
_entity.id
_entity.type
_entity.pdbx_description
1 polymer ?
#
loop_
_entity_poly.entity_id
_entity_poly.type
_entity_poly.pdbx_seq_one_letter_code
_entity_poly.pdbx_strand_id
1 'polypeptide(L)'
;MVKERDISPSGSASLPFPVGHLSHTICNRPRGQPVNMQNDAGEFVDLYVPRKCSASNRIIGAKDHASVQINIAEVDKVTGRFNGQFKTYAICGAIRRMGESDDSILRLAREDSIVAKNF
;
A
#
# COMPACT_ATOMS: atom_id res chain seq x y z
N MET A 1 -12.96 22.20 -11.60
CA MET A 1 -13.35 21.73 -10.26
C MET A 1 -13.64 20.25 -10.45
N VAL A 2 -12.72 19.31 -10.26
CA VAL A 2 -11.55 19.16 -9.38
C VAL A 2 -10.24 19.25 -10.16
N LYS A 3 -9.18 19.82 -9.54
CA LYS A 3 -7.89 20.13 -10.17
C LYS A 3 -6.80 19.80 -9.15
N GLU A 4 -6.31 18.57 -9.17
CA GLU A 4 -5.20 18.10 -8.32
C GLU A 4 -4.21 17.37 -9.24
N ARG A 5 -3.37 18.09 -9.99
CA ARG A 5 -2.05 18.63 -9.59
C ARG A 5 -1.07 17.54 -9.15
N ASP A 6 -0.37 17.00 -10.15
CA ASP A 6 0.98 16.48 -10.03
C ASP A 6 1.86 17.44 -9.20
N ILE A 7 2.43 16.95 -8.10
CA ILE A 7 3.65 17.50 -7.51
C ILE A 7 4.49 16.32 -7.00
N SER A 8 5.52 15.99 -7.76
CA SER A 8 6.72 15.31 -7.28
C SER A 8 7.55 16.32 -6.49
N PRO A 9 8.01 16.05 -5.26
CA PRO A 9 8.97 16.93 -4.60
C PRO A 9 10.39 16.37 -4.74
N SER A 10 11.10 16.79 -5.78
CA SER A 10 12.57 16.82 -5.83
C SER A 10 13.02 18.24 -5.52
N GLY A 11 13.54 18.49 -4.32
CA GLY A 11 14.00 19.83 -3.93
C GLY A 11 14.56 19.87 -2.52
N SER A 12 15.89 19.81 -2.43
CA SER A 12 16.67 20.09 -1.24
C SER A 12 16.58 21.58 -0.87
N ALA A 13 16.02 21.90 0.30
CA ALA A 13 16.11 23.23 0.89
C ALA A 13 16.61 23.10 2.33
N SER A 14 17.88 23.50 2.52
CA SER A 14 18.54 23.68 3.80
C SER A 14 18.01 24.93 4.51
N LEU A 15 17.52 24.78 5.73
CA LEU A 15 17.34 25.89 6.68
C LEU A 15 18.04 25.54 8.01
N PRO A 16 18.77 26.47 8.63
CA PRO A 16 19.41 26.26 9.91
C PRO A 16 18.47 26.72 11.03
N PHE A 17 18.29 25.93 12.09
CA PHE A 17 18.31 26.29 13.52
C PHE A 17 17.83 25.08 14.36
N PRO A 18 18.41 24.86 15.57
CA PRO A 18 18.38 23.58 16.25
C PRO A 18 17.30 23.54 17.33
N VAL A 19 16.33 22.65 17.20
CA VAL A 19 15.48 22.20 18.32
C VAL A 19 14.87 20.85 17.98
N GLY A 20 15.11 19.85 18.84
CA GLY A 20 14.38 18.58 18.83
C GLY A 20 15.08 17.43 18.13
N HIS A 21 16.03 16.82 18.84
CA HIS A 21 16.51 15.48 18.56
C HIS A 21 15.34 14.49 18.74
N LEU A 22 14.45 14.30 17.75
CA LEU A 22 13.51 13.16 17.72
C LEU A 22 12.66 12.93 16.44
N SER A 23 12.86 13.64 15.32
CA SER A 23 11.89 13.54 14.21
C SER A 23 12.43 13.11 12.84
N HIS A 24 13.67 12.61 12.75
CA HIS A 24 14.32 12.32 11.46
C HIS A 24 14.66 10.83 11.25
N THR A 25 13.72 9.91 11.54
CA THR A 25 13.83 8.53 11.04
C THR A 25 12.49 7.84 10.74
N ILE A 26 11.37 8.57 10.74
CA ILE A 26 10.04 8.02 10.44
C ILE A 26 9.55 8.39 9.01
N CYS A 27 10.24 9.30 8.30
CA CYS A 27 9.82 9.75 6.97
C CYS A 27 10.42 8.98 5.78
N ASN A 28 11.10 7.84 5.99
CA ASN A 28 11.63 7.06 4.86
C ASN A 28 11.50 5.53 5.03
N ARG A 29 10.42 5.05 5.67
CA ARG A 29 10.14 3.60 5.65
C ARG A 29 9.50 3.22 4.31
N PRO A 30 10.04 2.23 3.57
CA PRO A 30 9.40 1.72 2.36
C PRO A 30 7.97 1.27 2.68
N ARG A 31 7.03 1.55 1.76
CA ARG A 31 5.62 1.13 1.82
C ARG A 31 5.56 -0.40 1.96
N GLY A 32 5.62 -0.92 3.19
CA GLY A 32 5.76 -2.36 3.40
C GLY A 32 6.12 -2.77 4.82
N GLN A 33 6.78 -1.92 5.61
CA GLN A 33 7.10 -2.30 7.00
C GLN A 33 5.93 -1.96 7.93
N PRO A 34 5.30 -2.96 8.60
CA PRO A 34 4.45 -2.67 9.74
C PRO A 34 5.31 -2.02 10.83
N VAL A 35 4.82 -0.96 11.46
CA VAL A 35 5.39 -0.50 12.73
C VAL A 35 4.91 -1.49 13.79
N ASN A 36 5.82 -2.35 14.23
CA ASN A 36 5.57 -3.32 15.29
C ASN A 36 5.75 -2.60 16.63
N MET A 37 4.89 -2.87 17.61
CA MET A 37 5.12 -2.40 18.97
C MET A 37 6.33 -3.13 19.54
N GLN A 38 7.45 -2.41 19.66
CA GLN A 38 8.70 -2.90 20.22
C GLN A 38 8.87 -2.30 21.62
N ASN A 39 9.25 -3.13 22.59
CA ASN A 39 9.68 -2.63 23.90
C ASN A 39 11.13 -2.10 23.80
N ASP A 40 11.63 -1.46 24.87
CA ASP A 40 13.00 -0.93 24.91
C ASP A 40 14.08 -2.03 24.81
N ALA A 41 13.71 -3.29 25.04
CA ALA A 41 14.56 -4.48 24.85
C ALA A 41 14.50 -5.06 23.42
N GLY A 42 13.71 -4.46 22.52
CA GLY A 42 13.58 -4.87 21.12
C GLY A 42 12.70 -6.12 20.89
N GLU A 43 11.99 -6.59 21.92
CA GLU A 43 11.08 -7.72 21.82
C GLU A 43 9.72 -7.29 21.26
N PHE A 44 9.12 -8.16 20.44
CA PHE A 44 7.81 -7.95 19.83
C PHE A 44 6.70 -8.31 20.83
N VAL A 45 5.88 -7.33 21.20
CA VAL A 45 4.77 -7.51 22.16
C VAL A 45 3.41 -7.72 21.45
N ASP A 46 3.39 -7.73 20.12
CA ASP A 46 2.17 -7.86 19.32
C ASP A 46 1.70 -9.32 19.16
N LEU A 47 0.40 -9.57 19.39
CA LEU A 47 -0.23 -10.89 19.16
C LEU A 47 -0.28 -11.28 17.68
N TYR A 48 -0.52 -10.32 16.79
CA TYR A 48 -0.44 -10.47 15.34
C TYR A 48 -0.37 -9.11 14.68
N VAL A 49 0.27 -9.04 13.50
CA VAL A 49 0.25 -7.85 12.67
C VAL A 49 -0.92 -7.96 11.69
N PRO A 50 -1.92 -7.07 11.77
CA PRO A 50 -3.08 -7.13 10.89
C PRO A 50 -2.71 -6.74 9.45
N ARG A 51 -3.47 -7.28 8.48
CA ARG A 51 -3.31 -6.96 7.05
C ARG A 51 -3.71 -5.50 6.80
N LYS A 52 -2.94 -4.82 5.93
CA LYS A 52 -3.24 -3.46 5.47
C LYS A 52 -3.91 -3.52 4.10
N CYS A 53 -4.91 -2.68 3.88
CA CYS A 53 -5.52 -2.49 2.58
C CYS A 53 -4.50 -1.89 1.60
N SER A 54 -4.35 -2.46 0.42
CA SER A 54 -3.42 -2.00 -0.64
C SER A 54 -3.84 -0.65 -1.24
N ALA A 55 -5.14 -0.31 -1.18
CA ALA A 55 -5.67 0.92 -1.76
C ALA A 55 -5.55 2.13 -0.82
N SER A 56 -5.88 1.93 0.46
CA SER A 56 -6.07 3.01 1.45
C SER A 56 -5.10 2.93 2.63
N ASN A 57 -4.29 1.88 2.72
CA ASN A 57 -3.40 1.58 3.85
C ASN A 57 -4.11 1.46 5.21
N ARG A 58 -5.44 1.34 5.19
CA ARG A 58 -6.26 1.10 6.38
C ARG A 58 -6.04 -0.33 6.88
N ILE A 59 -5.97 -0.48 8.20
CA ILE A 59 -5.90 -1.79 8.86
C ILE A 59 -7.23 -2.54 8.66
N ILE A 60 -7.14 -3.80 8.21
CA ILE A 60 -8.28 -4.70 8.09
C ILE A 60 -8.46 -5.41 9.43
N GLY A 61 -9.55 -5.07 10.13
CA GLY A 61 -9.91 -5.72 11.39
C GLY A 61 -10.51 -7.10 11.19
N ALA A 62 -10.45 -7.95 12.22
CA ALA A 62 -10.97 -9.32 12.18
C ALA A 62 -12.49 -9.41 11.89
N LYS A 63 -13.27 -8.36 12.21
CA LYS A 63 -14.72 -8.30 11.99
C LYS A 63 -15.11 -7.72 10.62
N ASP A 64 -14.16 -7.34 9.77
CA ASP A 64 -14.45 -6.84 8.43
C ASP A 64 -14.69 -7.98 7.44
N HIS A 65 -15.90 -8.54 7.46
CA HIS A 65 -16.34 -9.60 6.53
C HIS A 65 -16.50 -9.11 5.09
N ALA A 66 -16.54 -7.80 4.87
CA ALA A 66 -16.57 -7.22 3.54
C ALA A 66 -15.16 -7.07 2.96
N SER A 67 -14.09 -7.26 3.73
CA SER A 67 -12.73 -7.29 3.18
C SER A 67 -12.52 -8.49 2.26
N VAL A 68 -11.77 -8.29 1.19
CA VAL A 68 -11.42 -9.35 0.23
C VAL A 68 -9.93 -9.35 -0.03
N GLN A 69 -9.42 -10.55 -0.30
CA GLN A 69 -8.09 -10.76 -0.81
C GLN A 69 -8.24 -11.33 -2.22
N ILE A 70 -7.68 -10.62 -3.19
CA ILE A 70 -7.77 -10.96 -4.60
C ILE A 70 -6.37 -11.34 -5.07
N ASN A 71 -6.25 -12.54 -5.63
CA ASN A 71 -5.01 -13.01 -6.23
C ASN A 71 -5.14 -12.87 -7.75
N ILE A 72 -4.34 -12.00 -8.34
CA ILE A 72 -4.25 -11.84 -9.78
C ILE A 72 -3.10 -12.69 -10.29
N ALA A 73 -3.42 -13.60 -11.20
CA ALA A 73 -2.46 -14.48 -11.85
C ALA A 73 -1.56 -13.71 -12.83
N GLU A 74 -0.25 -13.95 -12.75
CA GLU A 74 0.69 -13.51 -13.78
C GLU A 74 0.76 -14.55 -14.91
N VAL A 75 0.74 -14.07 -16.15
CA VAL A 75 0.78 -14.89 -17.36
C VAL A 75 2.06 -14.66 -18.13
N ASP A 76 2.56 -15.71 -18.76
CA ASP A 76 3.71 -15.61 -19.67
C ASP A 76 3.30 -14.88 -20.95
N LYS A 77 4.19 -14.01 -21.42
CA LYS A 77 3.97 -13.12 -22.57
C LYS A 77 3.90 -13.87 -23.90
N VAL A 78 4.52 -15.05 -23.99
CA VAL A 78 4.62 -15.82 -25.23
C VAL A 78 3.52 -16.86 -25.32
N THR A 79 3.26 -17.58 -24.24
CA THR A 79 2.30 -18.69 -24.24
C THR A 79 0.93 -18.34 -23.67
N GLY A 80 0.79 -17.18 -23.02
CA GLY A 80 -0.45 -16.76 -22.35
C GLY A 80 -0.88 -17.70 -21.22
N ARG A 81 0.00 -18.63 -20.82
CA ARG A 81 -0.27 -19.62 -19.78
C ARG A 81 0.05 -19.04 -18.41
N PHE A 82 -0.61 -19.62 -17.42
CA PHE A 82 -0.43 -19.24 -16.05
C PHE A 82 0.94 -19.68 -15.51
N ASN A 83 1.71 -18.75 -14.93
CA ASN A 83 3.10 -18.97 -14.52
C ASN A 83 3.27 -19.47 -13.07
N GLY A 84 2.18 -19.77 -12.36
CA GLY A 84 2.25 -20.16 -10.95
C GLY A 84 2.42 -18.98 -9.98
N GLN A 85 2.78 -17.79 -10.48
CA GLN A 85 2.96 -16.58 -9.67
C GLN A 85 1.69 -15.74 -9.63
N PHE A 86 1.40 -15.17 -8.46
CA PHE A 86 0.22 -14.34 -8.24
C PHE A 86 0.59 -13.05 -7.51
N LYS A 87 0.02 -11.93 -7.95
CA LYS A 87 0.00 -10.68 -7.19
C LYS A 87 -1.24 -10.64 -6.31
N THR A 88 -1.04 -10.42 -5.02
CA THR A 88 -2.10 -10.43 -4.02
C THR A 88 -2.45 -9.00 -3.62
N TYR A 89 -3.72 -8.62 -3.77
CA TYR A 89 -4.24 -7.34 -3.32
C TYR A 89 -5.25 -7.54 -2.19
N ALA A 90 -5.13 -6.71 -1.17
CA ALA A 90 -6.08 -6.69 -0.06
C ALA A 90 -6.92 -5.42 -0.13
N ILE A 91 -8.24 -5.58 -0.19
CA ILE A 91 -9.19 -4.45 -0.20
C ILE A 91 -10.04 -4.53 1.07
N CYS A 92 -10.19 -3.40 1.75
CA CYS A 92 -11.06 -3.30 2.93
C CYS A 92 -12.52 -3.10 2.54
N GLY A 93 -13.44 -3.51 3.42
CA GLY A 93 -14.88 -3.44 3.18
C GLY A 93 -15.41 -2.03 2.98
N ALA A 94 -14.75 -1.02 3.58
CA ALA A 94 -15.14 0.38 3.45
C ALA A 94 -15.05 0.87 1.99
N ILE A 95 -13.96 0.55 1.28
CA ILE A 95 -13.76 0.93 -0.13
C ILE A 95 -14.79 0.24 -1.03
N ARG A 96 -15.14 -1.02 -0.73
CA ARG A 96 -16.18 -1.76 -1.46
C ARG A 96 -17.57 -1.17 -1.27
N ARG A 97 -17.90 -0.68 -0.07
CA ARG A 97 -19.19 -0.02 0.20
C ARG A 97 -19.32 1.32 -0.56
N MET A 98 -18.21 2.03 -0.77
CA MET A 98 -18.21 3.31 -1.49
C MET A 98 -18.19 3.14 -3.03
N GLY A 99 -17.91 1.94 -3.55
CA GLY A 99 -17.80 1.70 -4.99
C GLY A 99 -16.40 1.98 -5.58
N GLU A 100 -15.48 2.53 -4.78
CA GLU A 100 -14.10 2.87 -5.18
C GLU A 100 -13.16 1.65 -5.29
N SER A 101 -13.72 0.43 -5.20
CA SER A 101 -12.93 -0.81 -5.24
C SER A 101 -12.34 -1.08 -6.61
N ASP A 102 -13.07 -0.76 -7.68
CA ASP A 102 -12.65 -1.03 -9.05
C ASP A 102 -11.50 -0.10 -9.47
N ASP A 103 -11.69 1.21 -9.28
CA ASP A 103 -10.67 2.23 -9.58
C ASP A 103 -9.35 1.97 -8.83
N SER A 104 -9.47 1.59 -7.55
CA SER A 104 -8.31 1.23 -6.74
C SER A 104 -7.53 0.03 -7.31
N ILE A 105 -8.22 -1.00 -7.79
CA ILE A 105 -7.60 -2.18 -8.40
C ILE A 105 -6.99 -1.82 -9.75
N LEU A 106 -7.67 -1.00 -10.56
CA LEU A 106 -7.15 -0.53 -11.84
C LEU A 106 -5.84 0.25 -11.65
N ARG A 107 -5.80 1.16 -10.67
CA ARG A 107 -4.58 1.91 -10.35
C ARG A 107 -3.43 0.98 -9.92
N LEU A 108 -3.70 0.02 -9.04
CA LEU A 108 -2.71 -0.96 -8.61
C LEU A 108 -2.22 -1.84 -9.77
N ALA A 109 -3.12 -2.31 -10.62
CA ALA A 109 -2.79 -3.13 -11.78
C ALA A 109 -1.98 -2.36 -12.85
N ARG A 110 -2.18 -1.04 -12.96
CA ARG A 110 -1.34 -0.14 -13.77
C ARG A 110 0.05 0.02 -13.18
N GLU A 111 0.18 0.23 -11.87
CA GLU A 111 1.48 0.25 -11.16
C GLU A 111 2.24 -1.06 -11.39
N ASP A 112 1.51 -2.18 -11.33
CA ASP A 112 2.05 -3.52 -11.51
C ASP A 112 2.24 -3.95 -12.97
N SER A 113 1.94 -3.06 -13.93
CA SER A 113 2.05 -3.26 -15.38
C SER A 113 1.31 -4.51 -15.91
N ILE A 114 0.27 -4.95 -15.20
CA ILE A 114 -0.64 -6.02 -15.64
C ILE A 114 -1.57 -5.48 -16.74
N VAL A 115 -2.01 -4.24 -16.59
CA VAL A 115 -2.86 -3.54 -17.55
C VAL A 115 -1.99 -2.61 -18.40
N ALA A 116 -2.31 -2.52 -19.69
CA ALA A 116 -1.62 -1.62 -20.61
C ALA A 116 -1.73 -0.16 -20.12
N LYS A 117 -0.62 0.59 -20.19
CA LYS A 117 -0.56 2.02 -19.81
C LYS A 117 -1.28 2.95 -20.79
N ASN A 118 -1.93 2.40 -21.82
CA ASN A 118 -2.47 3.14 -22.97
C ASN A 118 -3.97 3.45 -22.85
N PHE A 119 -4.56 3.31 -21.65
CA PHE A 119 -5.93 3.69 -21.33
C PHE A 119 -5.94 4.60 -20.12
#